data_AF-A0A3C2EDU7-F1
#
_entry.id   AF-A0A3C2EDU7-F1
#
_cell.length_a   1.000
_cell.length_b   1.000
_cell.length_c   1.000
_cell.angle_alpha   90.00
_cell.angle_beta   90.00
_cell.angle_gamma   90.00
#
_symmetry.space_group_name_H-M   'P 1'
#
loop_
_entity.id
_entity.type
_entity.pdbx_description
1 polymer ?
#
loop_
_entity_poly.entity_id
_entity_poly.type
_entity_poly.pdbx_seq_one_letter_code
_entity_poly.pdbx_strand_id
1 'polypeptide(L)' 'SQGKVKIVLPGFFDEIEVIAKNISGVTTSRKTYQHAELIDFEIEGPPDIYFIHIASPGRFAMVRILKL' A
#
# COMPACT_ATOMS: atom_id res chain seq x y z
N SER A 1 -0.37 17.52 -0.94
CA SER A 1 -1.17 16.31 -0.66
C SER A 1 -0.87 15.16 -1.62
N GLN A 2 0.33 15.10 -2.20
CA GLN A 2 0.72 14.02 -3.12
C GLN A 2 1.09 12.75 -2.32
N GLY A 3 0.79 11.57 -2.86
CA GLY A 3 1.08 10.27 -2.23
C GLY A 3 -0.14 9.50 -1.72
N LYS A 4 -1.37 10.00 -1.89
CA LYS A 4 -2.59 9.25 -1.60
C LYS A 4 -2.89 8.25 -2.71
N VAL A 5 -3.06 6.99 -2.33
CA VAL A 5 -3.36 5.87 -3.22
C VAL A 5 -4.68 5.25 -2.78
N LYS A 6 -5.58 5.04 -3.75
CA LYS A 6 -6.79 4.24 -3.56
C LYS A 6 -6.60 2.87 -4.17
N ILE A 7 -6.79 1.84 -3.36
CA ILE A 7 -6.72 0.45 -3.82
C ILE A 7 -8.13 -0.12 -3.70
N VAL A 8 -8.72 -0.45 -4.85
CA VAL A 8 -10.02 -1.13 -4.93
C VAL A 8 -9.76 -2.63 -4.88
N LEU A 9 -10.35 -3.31 -3.91
CA LEU A 9 -10.17 -4.75 -3.76
C LEU A 9 -11.22 -5.49 -4.62
N PRO A 10 -10.89 -6.69 -5.16
CA PRO A 10 -11.83 -7.46 -5.97
C PRO A 10 -13.03 -8.04 -5.17
N GLY A 11 -13.04 -7.84 -3.86
CA GLY A 11 -14.06 -8.31 -2.93
C GLY A 11 -13.70 -7.91 -1.50
N PHE A 12 -14.42 -8.48 -0.55
CA PHE A 12 -14.20 -8.23 0.87
C PHE A 12 -13.02 -9.03 1.43
N PHE A 13 -12.19 -8.39 2.24
CA PHE A 13 -11.08 -9.02 2.95
C PHE A 13 -11.20 -8.77 4.45
N ASP A 14 -11.10 -9.84 5.25
CA ASP A 14 -11.12 -9.75 6.71
C ASP A 14 -9.93 -8.95 7.22
N GLU A 15 -8.73 -9.20 6.67
CA GLU A 15 -7.52 -8.47 6.99
C GLU A 15 -6.65 -8.26 5.75
N ILE A 16 -6.11 -7.04 5.62
CA ILE A 16 -5.17 -6.66 4.58
C ILE A 16 -4.11 -5.69 5.11
N GLU A 17 -2.85 -6.04 4.95
CA GLU A 17 -1.70 -5.18 5.26
C GLU A 17 -1.19 -4.51 4.00
N VAL A 18 -0.99 -3.19 4.07
CA VAL A 18 -0.38 -2.39 3.01
C VAL A 18 0.89 -1.74 3.53
N ILE A 19 2.00 -1.95 2.83
CA ILE A 19 3.32 -1.42 3.18
C ILE A 19 3.90 -0.69 1.97
N ALA A 20 4.30 0.57 2.12
CA ALA A 20 5.15 1.26 1.16
C ALA A 20 6.62 1.17 1.55
N LYS A 21 7.47 0.83 0.58
CA LYS A 21 8.92 0.84 0.71
C LYS A 21 9.54 1.72 -0.36
N ASN A 22 10.59 2.46 -0.05
CA ASN A 22 11.36 3.19 -1.05
C ASN A 22 12.27 2.23 -1.86
N ILE A 23 13.00 2.75 -2.85
CA ILE A 23 13.89 1.95 -3.71
C ILE A 23 15.01 1.21 -2.95
N SER A 24 15.39 1.70 -1.77
CA SER A 24 16.37 1.06 -0.88
C SER A 24 15.75 -0.02 -0.01
N GLY A 25 14.45 -0.30 -0.15
CA GLY A 25 13.72 -1.29 0.64
C GLY A 25 13.29 -0.82 2.03
N VAL A 26 13.53 0.44 2.39
CA VAL A 26 13.14 1.01 3.68
C VAL A 26 11.64 1.23 3.70
N THR A 27 10.97 0.71 4.74
CA THR A 27 9.54 0.93 4.94
C THR A 27 9.30 2.38 5.34
N THR A 28 8.50 3.09 4.56
CA THR A 28 8.13 4.48 4.85
C THR A 28 6.71 4.60 5.36
N SER A 29 5.82 3.65 5.04
CA SER A 29 4.45 3.62 5.56
C SER A 29 3.97 2.19 5.69
N ARG A 30 3.18 1.90 6.72
CA ARG A 30 2.55 0.60 6.96
C ARG A 30 1.18 0.83 7.58
N LYS A 31 0.18 0.11 7.10
CA LYS A 31 -1.15 0.11 7.72
C LYS A 31 -1.88 -1.20 7.46
N THR A 32 -2.56 -1.69 8.48
CA THR A 32 -3.44 -2.86 8.39
C THR A 32 -4.89 -2.37 8.40
N TYR A 33 -5.71 -2.96 7.54
CA TYR A 33 -7.14 -2.71 7.45
C TYR A 33 -7.87 -4.00 7.78
N GLN A 34 -8.96 -3.85 8.51
CA GLN A 34 -9.84 -4.93 8.92
C GLN A 34 -11.17 -4.74 8.19
N HIS A 35 -11.77 -5.81 7.68
CA HIS A 35 -13.09 -5.80 7.03
C HIS A 35 -13.19 -4.75 5.91
N ALA A 36 -12.26 -4.80 4.94
CA ALA A 36 -12.09 -3.78 3.92
C ALA A 36 -12.48 -4.26 2.51
N GLU A 37 -13.14 -3.38 1.77
CA GLU A 37 -13.37 -3.47 0.31
C GLU A 37 -12.62 -2.38 -0.48
N LEU A 38 -12.24 -1.30 0.22
CA LEU A 38 -11.49 -0.16 -0.30
C LEU A 38 -10.39 0.21 0.69
N ILE A 39 -9.22 0.56 0.17
CA ILE A 39 -8.09 1.05 0.96
C ILE A 39 -7.73 2.46 0.53
N ASP A 40 -7.79 3.40 1.49
CA ASP A 40 -7.21 4.73 1.39
C ASP A 40 -5.85 4.75 2.11
N PHE A 41 -4.77 4.70 1.32
CA PHE A 41 -3.41 4.60 1.83
C PHE A 41 -2.60 5.85 1.46
N GLU A 42 -1.77 6.34 2.39
CA GLU A 42 -0.89 7.49 2.17
C GLU A 42 0.56 7.03 2.24
N ILE A 43 1.31 7.31 1.16
CA ILE A 43 2.75 7.06 1.08
C ILE A 43 3.48 8.24 1.70
N GLU A 44 4.12 8.01 2.84
CA GLU A 44 5.02 8.96 3.48
C GLU A 44 6.42 8.92 2.83
N GLY A 45 7.12 10.05 2.91
CA GLY A 45 8.45 10.25 2.33
C GLY A 45 8.49 11.24 1.15
N PRO A 46 9.68 11.57 0.64
CA PRO A 46 9.86 12.54 -0.46
C PRO A 46 9.34 12.00 -1.80
N PRO A 47 9.23 12.86 -2.84
CA PRO A 47 9.01 12.41 -4.22
C PRO A 47 10.11 11.43 -4.65
N ASP A 48 9.71 10.21 -4.97
CA ASP A 48 10.58 9.10 -5.39
C ASP A 48 9.72 7.93 -5.91
N ILE A 49 10.37 6.84 -6.29
CA ILE A 49 9.76 5.56 -6.59
C ILE A 49 9.54 4.76 -5.29
N TYR A 50 8.34 4.20 -5.15
CA TYR A 50 7.96 3.35 -4.05
C TYR A 50 7.41 2.01 -4.57
N PHE A 51 7.59 0.97 -3.76
CA PHE A 51 6.95 -0.32 -3.92
C PHE A 51 5.87 -0.46 -2.84
N ILE A 52 4.62 -0.60 -3.27
CA ILE A 52 3.50 -0.93 -2.38
C ILE A 52 3.32 -2.44 -2.37
N HIS A 53 3.49 -3.03 -1.20
CA HIS A 53 3.20 -4.42 -0.89
C HIS A 53 1.81 -4.49 -0.29
N ILE A 54 0.95 -5.35 -0.84
CA ILE A 54 -0.42 -5.56 -0.39
C ILE A 54 -0.55 -7.05 -0.06
N ALA A 55 -0.80 -7.38 1.20
CA ALA A 55 -0.83 -8.75 1.68
C ALA A 55 -2.11 -9.04 2.46
N SER A 56 -2.72 -10.19 2.19
CA SER A 56 -3.76 -10.79 3.03
C SER A 56 -3.41 -12.26 3.27
N PRO A 57 -4.07 -12.98 4.19
CA PRO A 57 -3.82 -14.40 4.37
C PRO A 57 -3.89 -15.17 3.05
N GLY A 58 -2.78 -15.79 2.65
CA GLY A 58 -2.65 -16.59 1.41
C GLY A 58 -2.61 -15.82 0.09
N ARG A 59 -2.57 -14.48 0.09
CA ARG A 59 -2.51 -13.66 -1.14
C ARG A 59 -1.54 -12.49 -1.00
N PHE A 60 -0.87 -12.15 -2.09
CA PHE A 60 0.09 -11.06 -2.14
C PHE A 60 0.07 -10.37 -3.50
N ALA A 61 0.21 -9.04 -3.51
CA ALA A 61 0.43 -8.24 -4.70
C ALA A 61 1.48 -7.16 -4.41
N MET A 62 2.20 -6.75 -5.45
CA MET A 62 3.19 -5.67 -5.39
C MET A 62 3.03 -4.73 -6.57
N VAL A 63 3.05 -3.43 -6.29
CA VAL A 63 2.91 -2.38 -7.31
C VAL A 63 4.04 -1.36 -7.16
N ARG A 64 4.66 -0.98 -8.27
CA ARG A 64 5.63 0.12 -8.33
C ARG A 64 4.91 1.42 -8.66
N ILE A 65 5.11 2.46 -7.86
CA ILE A 65 4.47 3.77 -8.02
C ILE A 65 5.53 4.88 -8.00
N LEU A 66 5.37 5.88 -8.86
CA LEU A 66 6.13 7.13 -8.78
C LEU A 66 5.32 8.15 -7.98
N LYS A 67 5.85 8.61 -6.84
CA LYS A 67 5.31 9.73 -6.08
C LYS A 67 5.96 11.02 -6.60
N LEU A 68 5.14 11.91 -7.13
CA LEU A 68 5.54 13.25 -7.59
C LEU A 68 5.44 14.28 -6.47
#